data_AF-A0A149U980-F1
#
_entry.id   AF-A0A149U980-F1
#
_cell.length_a   1.000
_cell.length_b   1.000
_cell.length_c   1.000
_cell.angle_alpha   90.00
_cell.angle_beta   90.00
_cell.angle_gamma   90.00
#
_symmetry.space_group_name_H-M   'P 1'
#
loop_
_entity.id
_entity.type
_entity.pdbx_description
1 polymer ?
#
loop_
_entity_poly.entity_id
_entity_poly.type
_entity_poly.pdbx_seq_one_letter_code
_entity_poly.pdbx_strand_id
1 'polypeptide(L)'
;RQLAKLKSTYTDALLRQTTTEDRVHTSFQMAITTTGRLSSNEPNLQNIPIRTEEGGRIRQAFIAPKGKKLVSADYSQIELRLLADVANIPALREAFALGQDIHARTASEVFGVPLEGMDALTRRRAKAINFGIIYGISAFGLGRQLGIPAGEARSYIDAYFARYPGIR
;
A
#
# COMPACT_ATOMS: atom_id res chain seq x y z
N ARG A 1 -19.58 14.80 2.93
CA ARG A 1 -18.19 15.22 3.29
C ARG A 1 -17.13 14.74 2.28
N GLN A 2 -17.15 13.47 1.87
CA GLN A 2 -16.14 12.91 0.94
C GLN A 2 -16.15 13.56 -0.46
N LEU A 3 -17.32 13.71 -1.08
CA LEU A 3 -17.47 14.39 -2.38
C LEU A 3 -16.97 15.83 -2.37
N ALA A 4 -17.29 16.58 -1.31
CA ALA A 4 -16.81 17.96 -1.15
C ALA A 4 -15.28 18.04 -1.11
N LYS A 5 -14.61 17.11 -0.41
CA LYS A 5 -13.14 17.00 -0.41
C LYS A 5 -12.61 16.65 -1.80
N LEU A 6 -13.23 15.71 -2.50
CA LEU A 6 -12.81 15.32 -3.85
C LEU A 6 -12.88 16.49 -4.84
N LYS A 7 -13.97 17.26 -4.78
CA LYS A 7 -14.15 18.46 -5.60
C LYS A 7 -13.13 19.53 -5.26
N SER A 8 -13.01 19.93 -3.99
CA SER A 8 -12.18 21.06 -3.59
C SER A 8 -10.69 20.79 -3.70
N THR A 9 -10.24 19.60 -3.28
CA THR A 9 -8.81 19.25 -3.17
C THR A 9 -8.23 18.81 -4.51
N TYR A 10 -9.03 18.21 -5.40
CA TYR A 10 -8.53 17.67 -6.66
C TYR A 10 -9.15 18.35 -7.86
N THR A 11 -10.48 18.30 -8.02
CA THR A 11 -11.12 18.79 -9.26
C THR A 11 -10.86 20.29 -9.48
N ASP A 12 -11.29 21.13 -8.53
CA ASP A 12 -11.14 22.59 -8.66
C ASP A 12 -9.67 23.01 -8.55
N ALA A 13 -8.89 22.32 -7.71
CA ALA A 13 -7.49 22.68 -7.46
C ALA A 13 -6.58 22.35 -8.65
N LEU A 14 -6.79 21.22 -9.33
CA LEU A 14 -6.03 20.84 -10.52
C LEU A 14 -6.36 21.76 -11.69
N LEU A 15 -7.64 22.11 -11.87
CA LEU A 15 -8.07 23.06 -12.91
C LEU A 15 -7.48 24.46 -12.70
N ARG A 16 -7.26 24.90 -11.45
CA ARG A 16 -6.58 26.19 -11.19
C ARG A 16 -5.07 26.14 -11.44
N GLN A 17 -4.48 24.96 -11.54
CA GLN A 17 -3.04 24.74 -11.70
C GLN A 17 -2.66 24.27 -13.09
N THR A 18 -3.61 24.26 -14.04
CA THR A 18 -3.31 24.07 -15.45
C THR A 18 -2.62 25.30 -16.03
N THR A 19 -1.58 25.07 -16.82
CA THR A 19 -0.86 26.11 -17.55
C THR A 19 -1.52 26.38 -18.90
N THR A 20 -1.00 27.38 -19.64
CA THR A 20 -1.41 27.68 -21.02
C THR A 20 -1.15 26.54 -22.01
N GLU A 21 -0.39 25.52 -21.61
CA GLU A 21 -0.13 24.32 -22.41
C GLU A 21 -1.12 23.18 -22.13
N ASP A 22 -2.19 23.43 -21.35
CA ASP A 22 -3.14 22.44 -20.87
C ASP A 22 -2.46 21.29 -20.09
N ARG A 23 -1.41 21.63 -19.34
CA ARG A 23 -0.66 20.69 -18.49
C ARG A 23 -0.70 21.13 -17.04
N VAL A 24 -0.65 20.15 -16.15
CA VAL A 24 -0.43 20.37 -14.71
C VAL A 24 1.02 20.01 -14.40
N HIS A 25 1.75 20.93 -13.78
CA HIS A 25 3.14 20.74 -13.38
C HIS A 25 3.20 20.60 -11.87
N THR A 26 3.75 19.49 -11.37
CA THR A 26 3.99 19.26 -9.94
C THR A 26 5.44 19.56 -9.59
N SER A 27 5.68 19.91 -8.34
CA SER A 27 7.01 20.03 -7.78
C SER A 27 7.37 18.77 -6.98
N PHE A 28 8.48 18.12 -7.34
CA PHE A 28 9.05 17.01 -6.57
C PHE A 28 10.11 17.52 -5.61
N GLN A 29 9.88 17.32 -4.32
CA GLN A 29 10.83 17.68 -3.27
C GLN A 29 11.69 16.47 -2.92
N MET A 30 13.01 16.64 -2.99
CA MET A 30 13.98 15.56 -2.77
C MET A 30 14.50 15.48 -1.33
N ALA A 31 14.52 16.60 -0.60
CA ALA A 31 15.20 16.73 0.70
C ALA A 31 14.24 16.99 1.87
N ILE A 32 12.97 16.57 1.76
CA ILE A 32 11.94 16.87 2.76
C ILE A 32 11.56 15.66 3.62
N THR A 33 11.53 14.45 3.07
CA THR A 33 11.07 13.28 3.84
C THR A 33 12.23 12.65 4.60
N THR A 34 11.97 12.19 5.82
CA THR A 34 12.97 11.54 6.68
C THR A 34 13.44 10.18 6.15
N THR A 35 12.63 9.53 5.31
CA THR A 35 12.92 8.21 4.73
C THR A 35 13.58 8.28 3.35
N GLY A 36 13.85 9.49 2.83
CA GLY A 36 14.45 9.69 1.51
C GLY A 36 13.48 9.52 0.33
N ARG A 37 12.17 9.34 0.57
CA ARG A 37 11.16 9.36 -0.48
C ARG A 37 11.01 10.77 -1.08
N LEU A 38 10.72 10.83 -2.38
CA LEU A 38 10.21 12.07 -2.98
C LEU A 38 8.85 12.42 -2.38
N SER A 39 8.61 13.71 -2.14
CA SER A 39 7.25 14.22 -1.93
C SER A 39 6.83 15.12 -3.10
N SER A 40 5.54 15.27 -3.31
CA SER A 40 4.95 16.08 -4.38
C SER A 40 4.06 17.17 -3.79
N ASN A 41 4.26 18.41 -4.24
CA ASN A 41 3.44 19.56 -3.87
C ASN A 41 3.12 20.44 -5.09
N GLU A 42 2.13 21.31 -4.94
CA GLU A 42 1.77 22.36 -5.91
C GLU A 42 1.67 21.87 -7.38
N PRO A 43 0.76 20.91 -7.69
CA PRO A 43 -0.12 20.17 -6.79
C PRO A 43 0.50 18.85 -6.35
N ASN A 44 0.00 18.27 -5.25
CA ASN A 44 0.41 16.92 -4.88
C ASN A 44 -0.22 15.88 -5.83
N LEU A 45 0.58 15.29 -6.70
CA LEU A 45 0.16 14.25 -7.66
C LEU A 45 0.39 12.83 -7.14
N GLN A 46 1.07 12.66 -6.01
CA GLN A 46 1.26 11.34 -5.39
C GLN A 46 -0.02 10.85 -4.67
N ASN A 47 -0.90 11.76 -4.26
CA ASN A 47 -2.11 11.44 -3.49
C ASN A 47 -3.41 11.48 -4.31
N ILE A 48 -3.33 11.39 -5.65
CA ILE A 48 -4.50 11.33 -6.52
C ILE A 48 -5.35 10.10 -6.17
N PRO A 49 -6.65 10.27 -5.87
CA PRO A 49 -7.50 9.21 -5.35
C PRO A 49 -7.70 8.09 -6.39
N ILE A 50 -7.94 6.87 -5.90
CA ILE A 50 -8.18 5.69 -6.74
C ILE A 50 -9.10 4.63 -6.11
N ARG A 51 -9.32 4.71 -4.80
CA ARG A 51 -10.01 3.64 -4.05
C ARG A 51 -11.52 3.64 -4.20
N THR A 52 -12.13 4.76 -4.59
CA THR A 52 -13.57 4.86 -4.86
C THR A 52 -13.80 5.17 -6.33
N GLU A 53 -15.01 4.92 -6.80
CA GLU A 53 -15.41 5.19 -8.18
C GLU A 53 -15.14 6.65 -8.56
N GLU A 54 -15.52 7.60 -7.71
CA GLU A 54 -15.32 9.04 -7.95
C GLU A 54 -13.84 9.40 -7.94
N GLY A 55 -13.04 8.74 -7.10
CA GLY A 55 -11.58 8.87 -7.12
C GLY A 55 -10.98 8.37 -8.44
N GLY A 56 -11.44 7.21 -8.91
CA GLY A 56 -11.07 6.65 -10.21
C GLY A 56 -11.40 7.59 -11.36
N ARG A 57 -12.58 8.24 -11.34
CA ARG A 57 -12.97 9.26 -12.34
C ARG A 57 -12.04 10.47 -12.36
N ILE A 58 -11.55 10.93 -11.20
CA ILE A 58 -10.53 11.99 -11.15
C ILE A 58 -9.24 11.54 -11.82
N ARG A 59 -8.80 10.29 -11.57
CA ARG A 59 -7.58 9.76 -12.19
C ARG A 59 -7.70 9.61 -13.71
N GLN A 60 -8.90 9.34 -14.24
CA GLN A 60 -9.15 9.27 -15.68
C GLN A 60 -8.95 10.61 -16.40
N ALA A 61 -8.95 11.75 -15.68
CA ALA A 61 -8.63 13.05 -16.26
C ALA A 61 -7.14 13.21 -16.63
N PHE A 62 -6.27 12.34 -16.11
CA PHE A 62 -4.85 12.32 -16.48
C PHE A 62 -4.68 11.54 -17.79
N ILE A 63 -4.61 12.27 -18.90
CA ILE A 63 -4.58 11.69 -20.25
C ILE A 63 -3.22 11.87 -20.94
N ALA A 64 -2.93 10.98 -21.88
CA ALA A 64 -1.80 11.17 -22.80
C ALA A 64 -2.18 12.19 -23.89
N PRO A 65 -1.21 12.97 -24.42
CA PRO A 65 -1.45 13.76 -25.61
C PRO A 65 -1.71 12.85 -26.83
N LYS A 66 -2.31 13.41 -27.88
CA LYS A 66 -2.65 12.70 -29.12
C LYS A 66 -1.43 11.93 -29.67
N GLY A 67 -1.67 10.67 -30.06
CA GLY A 67 -0.63 9.79 -30.60
C GLY A 67 0.30 9.17 -29.55
N LYS A 68 0.11 9.43 -28.25
CA LYS A 68 0.89 8.83 -27.16
C LYS A 68 0.01 7.99 -26.22
N LYS A 69 0.67 7.23 -25.35
CA LYS A 69 0.04 6.46 -24.27
C LYS A 69 0.74 6.77 -22.94
N LEU A 70 -0.01 6.72 -21.84
CA LEU A 70 0.56 6.69 -20.51
C LEU A 70 0.94 5.25 -20.15
N VAL A 71 2.12 5.06 -19.57
CA VAL A 71 2.59 3.78 -19.07
C VAL A 71 2.73 3.91 -17.55
N SER A 72 2.15 2.96 -16.81
CA SER A 72 2.28 2.86 -15.37
C SER A 72 3.10 1.63 -15.03
N ALA A 73 4.21 1.83 -14.32
CA ALA A 73 5.04 0.76 -13.77
C ALA A 73 5.08 0.89 -12.25
N ASP A 74 4.68 -0.16 -11.55
CA ASP A 74 4.62 -0.21 -10.09
C ASP A 74 5.33 -1.48 -9.60
N TYR A 75 6.23 -1.34 -8.63
CA TYR A 75 6.93 -2.49 -8.09
C TYR A 75 6.01 -3.34 -7.22
N SER A 76 5.79 -4.59 -7.62
CA SER A 76 4.99 -5.54 -6.85
C SER A 76 5.59 -5.79 -5.46
N GLN A 77 4.92 -5.29 -4.43
CA GLN A 77 5.25 -5.51 -3.01
C GLN A 77 6.69 -5.12 -2.64
N ILE A 78 7.20 -4.01 -3.18
CA ILE A 78 8.62 -3.61 -3.03
C ILE A 78 9.13 -3.63 -1.59
N GLU A 79 8.36 -3.13 -0.64
CA GLU A 79 8.80 -3.05 0.76
C GLU A 79 8.94 -4.43 1.41
N LEU A 80 8.10 -5.40 1.03
CA LEU A 80 8.23 -6.78 1.52
C LEU A 80 9.43 -7.48 0.89
N ARG A 81 9.73 -7.19 -0.38
CA ARG A 81 10.91 -7.72 -1.06
C ARG A 81 12.19 -7.18 -0.42
N LEU A 82 12.22 -5.88 -0.14
CA LEU A 82 13.32 -5.26 0.60
C LEU A 82 13.46 -5.85 2.00
N LEU A 83 12.35 -6.04 2.73
CA LEU A 83 12.38 -6.70 4.03
C LEU A 83 12.98 -8.11 3.95
N ALA A 84 12.51 -8.93 3.01
CA ALA A 84 13.00 -10.29 2.83
C ALA A 84 14.51 -10.35 2.57
N ASP A 85 15.04 -9.36 1.85
CA ASP A 85 16.47 -9.25 1.54
C ASP A 85 17.28 -8.68 2.71
N VAL A 86 16.90 -7.52 3.25
CA VAL A 86 17.61 -6.81 4.33
C VAL A 86 17.62 -7.62 5.63
N ALA A 87 16.51 -8.25 5.98
CA ALA A 87 16.40 -9.13 7.15
C ALA A 87 16.87 -10.57 6.88
N ASN A 88 17.37 -10.84 5.66
CA ASN A 88 17.84 -12.13 5.18
C ASN A 88 16.91 -13.30 5.56
N ILE A 89 15.66 -13.27 5.08
CA ILE A 89 14.60 -14.22 5.42
C ILE A 89 14.45 -15.21 4.26
N PRO A 90 15.06 -16.41 4.29
CA PRO A 90 15.09 -17.32 3.15
C PRO A 90 13.69 -17.74 2.71
N ALA A 91 12.78 -17.98 3.66
CA ALA A 91 11.40 -18.36 3.38
C ALA A 91 10.64 -17.30 2.55
N LEU A 92 10.85 -16.01 2.82
CA LEU A 92 10.22 -14.94 2.04
C LEU A 92 10.90 -14.76 0.68
N ARG A 93 12.24 -14.88 0.62
CA ARG A 93 13.00 -14.81 -0.64
C ARG A 93 12.58 -15.91 -1.61
N GLU A 94 12.48 -17.14 -1.12
CA GLU A 94 12.00 -18.30 -1.89
C GLU A 94 10.56 -18.07 -2.35
N ALA A 95 9.67 -17.65 -1.45
CA ALA A 95 8.28 -17.39 -1.80
C ALA A 95 8.15 -16.33 -2.91
N PHE A 96 8.96 -15.27 -2.86
CA PHE A 96 9.03 -14.28 -3.93
C PHE A 96 9.61 -14.81 -5.24
N ALA A 97 10.63 -15.67 -5.18
CA ALA A 97 11.23 -16.30 -6.35
C ALA A 97 10.26 -17.25 -7.07
N LEU A 98 9.41 -17.94 -6.29
CA LEU A 98 8.37 -18.84 -6.79
C LEU A 98 7.06 -18.13 -7.17
N GLY A 99 6.99 -16.80 -7.06
CA GLY A 99 5.79 -16.02 -7.41
C GLY A 99 4.59 -16.26 -6.49
N GLN A 100 4.82 -16.73 -5.27
CA GLN A 100 3.75 -17.07 -4.32
C GLN A 100 3.11 -15.81 -3.72
N ASP A 101 1.83 -15.91 -3.37
CA ASP A 101 1.16 -14.85 -2.61
C ASP A 101 1.62 -14.87 -1.14
N ILE A 102 2.56 -13.99 -0.81
CA ILE A 102 3.10 -13.86 0.54
C ILE A 102 2.02 -13.54 1.57
N HIS A 103 1.00 -12.74 1.22
CA HIS A 103 -0.05 -12.41 2.17
C HIS A 103 -0.87 -13.64 2.53
N ALA A 104 -1.27 -14.42 1.52
CA ALA A 104 -2.01 -15.65 1.74
C ALA A 104 -1.14 -16.71 2.46
N ARG A 105 0.13 -16.86 2.06
CA ARG A 105 1.08 -17.79 2.68
C ARG A 105 1.33 -17.46 4.14
N THR A 106 1.66 -16.20 4.45
CA THR A 106 1.89 -15.79 5.84
C THR A 106 0.62 -15.96 6.67
N ALA A 107 -0.56 -15.64 6.13
CA ALA A 107 -1.79 -15.86 6.88
C ALA A 107 -2.09 -17.34 7.14
N SER A 108 -1.75 -18.20 6.18
CA SER A 108 -1.90 -19.63 6.36
C SER A 108 -0.95 -20.18 7.41
N GLU A 109 0.32 -19.82 7.32
CA GLU A 109 1.36 -20.30 8.24
C GLU A 109 1.21 -19.73 9.66
N VAL A 110 0.76 -18.49 9.81
CA VAL A 110 0.69 -17.81 11.11
C VAL A 110 -0.69 -17.93 11.77
N PHE A 111 -1.77 -17.93 10.98
CA PHE A 111 -3.15 -17.91 11.50
C PHE A 111 -3.91 -19.21 11.23
N GLY A 112 -3.27 -20.21 10.61
CA GLY A 112 -3.89 -21.51 10.34
C GLY A 112 -5.03 -21.46 9.31
N VAL A 113 -5.10 -20.40 8.49
CA VAL A 113 -6.12 -20.26 7.46
C VAL A 113 -5.71 -21.07 6.22
N PRO A 114 -6.57 -21.92 5.65
CA PRO A 114 -6.24 -22.64 4.42
C PRO A 114 -5.86 -21.68 3.27
N LEU A 115 -4.79 -22.01 2.56
CA LEU A 115 -4.40 -21.32 1.31
C LEU A 115 -5.46 -21.55 0.23
N GLU A 116 -5.90 -22.79 0.10
CA GLU A 116 -6.91 -23.22 -0.86
C GLU A 116 -8.28 -22.66 -0.48
N GLY A 117 -8.94 -21.97 -1.41
CA GLY A 117 -10.26 -21.38 -1.19
C GLY A 117 -10.27 -20.10 -0.33
N MET A 118 -9.11 -19.50 -0.02
CA MET A 118 -9.06 -18.25 0.75
C MET A 118 -9.81 -17.13 0.02
N ASP A 119 -10.87 -16.62 0.64
CA ASP A 119 -11.68 -15.54 0.07
C ASP A 119 -10.94 -14.19 0.08
N ALA A 120 -11.41 -13.26 -0.75
CA ALA A 120 -10.78 -11.95 -0.93
C ALA A 120 -10.79 -11.07 0.34
N LEU A 121 -11.78 -11.22 1.21
CA LEU A 121 -11.87 -10.48 2.48
C LEU A 121 -10.81 -10.99 3.46
N THR A 122 -10.67 -12.31 3.59
CA THR A 122 -9.65 -12.96 4.41
C THR A 122 -8.24 -12.60 3.95
N ARG A 123 -7.99 -12.66 2.63
CA ARG A 123 -6.73 -12.17 2.04
C ARG A 123 -6.46 -10.70 2.31
N ARG A 124 -7.49 -9.85 2.29
CA ARG A 124 -7.34 -8.41 2.61
C ARG A 124 -6.96 -8.20 4.07
N ARG A 125 -7.53 -8.98 5.00
CA ARG A 125 -7.14 -8.97 6.42
C ARG A 125 -5.71 -9.44 6.60
N ALA A 126 -5.31 -10.54 5.95
CA ALA A 126 -3.94 -11.04 5.93
C ALA A 126 -2.93 -9.96 5.49
N LYS A 127 -3.25 -9.23 4.41
CA LYS A 127 -2.45 -8.10 3.93
C LYS A 127 -2.31 -7.00 4.99
N ALA A 128 -3.40 -6.63 5.65
CA ALA A 128 -3.39 -5.65 6.72
C ALA A 128 -2.51 -6.08 7.89
N ILE A 129 -2.54 -7.37 8.25
CA ILE A 129 -1.71 -7.93 9.32
C ILE A 129 -0.23 -7.84 8.95
N ASN A 130 0.18 -8.37 7.79
CA ASN A 130 1.60 -8.36 7.39
C ASN A 130 2.19 -6.95 7.43
N PHE A 131 1.53 -5.98 6.79
CA PHE A 131 2.04 -4.61 6.80
C PHE A 131 1.97 -3.98 8.20
N GLY A 132 0.89 -4.21 8.95
CA GLY A 132 0.79 -3.72 10.32
C GLY A 132 1.97 -4.19 11.17
N ILE A 133 2.26 -5.49 11.18
CA ILE A 133 3.33 -6.06 12.00
C ILE A 133 4.70 -5.53 11.57
N ILE A 134 4.98 -5.47 10.27
CA ILE A 134 6.26 -4.98 9.73
C ILE A 134 6.52 -3.51 10.12
N TYR A 135 5.47 -2.68 10.20
CA TYR A 135 5.60 -1.29 10.65
C TYR A 135 5.41 -1.11 12.16
N GLY A 136 5.45 -2.19 12.95
CA GLY A 136 5.40 -2.10 14.41
C GLY A 136 4.03 -1.73 14.98
N ILE A 137 2.94 -2.15 14.33
CA ILE A 137 1.59 -1.97 14.89
C ILE A 137 1.49 -2.63 16.27
N SER A 138 0.82 -1.96 17.20
CA SER A 138 0.51 -2.58 18.50
C SER A 138 -0.60 -3.62 18.38
N ALA A 139 -0.66 -4.57 19.31
CA ALA A 139 -1.75 -5.55 19.39
C ALA A 139 -3.14 -4.87 19.46
N PHE A 140 -3.24 -3.74 20.17
CA PHE A 140 -4.46 -2.94 20.21
C PHE A 140 -4.83 -2.35 18.85
N GLY A 141 -3.85 -1.76 18.15
CA GLY A 141 -4.05 -1.21 16.81
C GLY A 141 -4.48 -2.27 15.80
N LEU A 142 -3.83 -3.44 15.85
CA LEU A 142 -4.16 -4.58 15.00
C LEU A 142 -5.55 -5.14 15.32
N GLY A 143 -5.89 -5.32 16.60
CA GLY A 143 -7.20 -5.78 17.03
C GLY A 143 -8.32 -4.88 16.51
N ARG A 144 -8.16 -3.56 16.61
CA ARG A 144 -9.12 -2.59 16.07
C ARG A 144 -9.27 -2.66 14.55
N GLN A 145 -8.18 -2.88 13.82
CA GLN A 145 -8.20 -2.96 12.36
C GLN A 145 -8.88 -4.23 11.85
N LEU A 146 -8.75 -5.33 12.59
CA LEU A 146 -9.34 -6.63 12.25
C LEU A 146 -10.73 -6.85 12.85
N GLY A 147 -11.09 -6.07 13.87
CA GLY A 147 -12.32 -6.28 14.64
C GLY A 147 -12.23 -7.46 15.59
N ILE A 148 -11.04 -7.74 16.14
CA ILE A 148 -10.78 -8.86 17.07
C ILE A 148 -10.25 -8.36 18.42
N PRO A 149 -10.34 -9.15 19.51
CA PRO A 149 -9.76 -8.79 20.80
C PRO A 149 -8.25 -8.58 20.73
N ALA A 150 -7.72 -7.67 21.55
CA ALA A 150 -6.29 -7.36 21.59
C ALA A 150 -5.41 -8.57 21.98
N GLY A 151 -5.93 -9.50 22.78
CA GLY A 151 -5.22 -10.74 23.13
C GLY A 151 -5.01 -11.67 21.93
N GLU A 152 -6.03 -11.80 21.07
CA GLU A 152 -5.93 -12.56 19.82
C GLU A 152 -5.00 -11.85 18.81
N ALA A 153 -5.09 -10.53 18.71
CA ALA A 153 -4.14 -9.77 17.90
C ALA A 153 -2.69 -9.91 18.40
N ARG A 154 -2.48 -10.06 19.71
CA ARG A 154 -1.15 -10.28 20.29
C ARG A 154 -0.60 -11.65 19.89
N SER A 155 -1.39 -12.71 19.97
CA SER A 155 -0.94 -14.05 19.56
C SER A 155 -0.55 -14.09 18.08
N TYR A 156 -1.27 -13.35 17.22
CA TYR A 156 -0.91 -13.19 15.81
C TYR A 156 0.45 -12.50 15.60
N ILE A 157 0.74 -11.45 16.37
CA ILE A 157 2.05 -10.78 16.33
C ILE A 157 3.16 -11.72 16.79
N ASP A 158 2.95 -12.44 17.89
CA ASP A 158 3.95 -13.34 18.45
C ASP A 158 4.24 -14.53 17.52
N ALA A 159 3.20 -15.14 16.94
CA ALA A 159 3.34 -16.20 15.95
C ALA A 159 4.07 -15.73 14.69
N TYR A 160 3.82 -14.49 14.24
CA TYR A 160 4.51 -13.90 13.09
C TYR A 160 6.02 -13.79 13.33
N PHE A 161 6.42 -13.25 14.49
CA PHE A 161 7.85 -13.12 14.83
C PHE A 161 8.50 -14.47 15.12
N ALA A 162 7.77 -15.44 15.68
CA ALA A 162 8.28 -16.80 15.84
C ALA A 162 8.56 -17.47 14.49
N ARG A 163 7.73 -17.19 13.48
CA ARG A 163 7.90 -17.72 12.12
C ARG A 163 9.00 -17.01 11.34
N TYR A 164 9.14 -15.70 11.52
CA TYR A 164 10.12 -14.86 10.85
C TYR A 164 11.04 -14.15 11.85
N PRO A 165 11.94 -14.89 12.53
CA PRO A 165 12.76 -14.34 13.61
C PRO A 165 13.69 -13.22 13.16
N GLY A 166 14.08 -13.18 11.88
CA GLY A 166 14.95 -12.13 11.32
C GLY A 166 14.29 -10.74 11.22
N ILE A 167 12.97 -10.62 11.45
CA ILE A 167 12.25 -9.32 11.38
C ILE A 167 12.39 -8.52 12.70
N ARG A 168 12.78 -9.18 13.81
CA ARG A 168 12.94 -8.50 15.10
C ARG A 168 14.17 -7.59 15.17
#